data_AF-A0A0M9E6X6-F1
#
_entry.id   AF-A0A0M9E6X6-F1
#
_cell.length_a   1.000
_cell.length_b   1.000
_cell.length_c   1.000
_cell.angle_alpha   90.00
_cell.angle_beta   90.00
_cell.angle_gamma   90.00
#
_symmetry.space_group_name_H-M   'P 1'
#
loop_
_entity.id
_entity.type
_entity.pdbx_description
1 polymer ?
#
loop_
_entity_poly.entity_id
_entity_poly.type
_entity_poly.pdbx_seq_one_letter_code
_entity_poly.pdbx_strand_id
1 'polypeptide(L)'
;MKKFTNFFILLIFLFICSCNVESSENSWPFSQDKKYKAIKINKDGVHYKIINANDNKEMFTTWARYKDPNDVKSGMFSYLNNSEKTPVFLAAYHYSHIGDVTFIGVWDIPTGKLIRWVKADGYIRNLSWVLDKFKK
;
A
#
# COMPACT_ATOMS: atom_id res chain seq x y z
N MET A 1 -40.23 5.79 63.81
CA MET A 1 -41.23 6.04 62.75
C MET A 1 -40.77 7.16 61.83
N LYS A 2 -40.25 6.79 60.64
CA LYS A 2 -40.50 7.39 59.31
C LYS A 2 -39.64 6.59 58.31
N LYS A 3 -40.29 6.06 57.29
CA LYS A 3 -39.80 5.08 56.32
C LYS A 3 -39.45 5.73 54.97
N PHE A 4 -38.71 4.94 54.17
CA PHE A 4 -38.55 4.95 52.70
C PHE A 4 -37.55 6.00 52.15
N THR A 5 -36.64 5.67 51.21
CA THR A 5 -36.63 4.64 50.14
C THR A 5 -35.15 4.41 49.74
N ASN A 6 -34.58 3.19 49.72
CA ASN A 6 -34.47 2.28 48.56
C ASN A 6 -34.04 3.03 47.26
N PHE A 7 -32.94 2.74 46.56
CA PHE A 7 -32.57 1.44 45.95
C PHE A 7 -31.19 1.54 45.22
N PHE A 8 -30.42 0.45 45.26
CA PHE A 8 -29.55 -0.11 44.18
C PHE A 8 -28.49 0.77 43.48
N ILE A 9 -27.19 0.51 43.69
CA ILE A 9 -26.31 -0.34 42.85
C ILE A 9 -26.32 0.08 41.37
N LEU A 10 -25.22 0.64 40.85
CA LEU A 10 -24.33 -0.06 39.90
C LEU A 10 -23.10 0.81 39.53
N LEU A 11 -21.93 0.19 39.65
CA LEU A 11 -20.67 0.51 38.99
C LEU A 11 -20.82 0.72 37.47
N ILE A 12 -19.93 1.50 36.85
CA ILE A 12 -19.37 1.46 35.46
C ILE A 12 -18.80 2.88 35.28
N PHE A 13 -17.55 3.20 35.64
CA PHE A 13 -16.27 2.76 35.07
C PHE A 13 -16.25 2.71 33.53
N LEU A 14 -15.27 3.42 32.95
CA LEU A 14 -14.79 3.34 31.56
C LEU A 14 -15.64 4.07 30.51
N PHE A 15 -15.08 4.71 29.50
CA PHE A 15 -13.75 5.20 29.14
C PHE A 15 -14.03 5.80 27.75
N ILE A 16 -13.61 7.03 27.51
CA ILE A 16 -13.11 7.51 26.22
C ILE A 16 -13.88 7.02 24.97
N CYS A 17 -14.84 7.81 24.50
CA CYS A 17 -15.21 7.78 23.08
C CYS A 17 -14.50 8.95 22.38
N SER A 18 -13.18 8.84 22.25
CA SER A 18 -12.45 9.64 21.28
C SER A 18 -12.85 9.13 19.90
N CYS A 19 -13.81 9.80 19.27
CA CYS A 19 -13.98 9.71 17.82
C CYS A 19 -12.77 10.38 17.16
N ASN A 20 -11.65 9.67 17.11
CA ASN A 20 -10.63 9.95 16.10
C ASN A 20 -11.22 9.51 14.76
N VAL A 21 -11.88 10.45 14.08
CA VAL A 21 -12.03 10.36 12.63
C VAL A 21 -10.62 10.58 12.09
N GLU A 22 -9.86 9.48 11.97
CA GLU A 22 -8.64 9.49 11.19
C GLU A 22 -9.00 9.91 9.77
N SER A 23 -8.52 11.08 9.39
CA SER A 23 -8.67 11.66 8.06
C SER A 23 -8.17 10.67 7.01
N SER A 24 -8.97 10.49 5.96
CA SER A 24 -8.81 9.50 4.90
C SER A 24 -7.68 9.78 3.91
N GLU A 25 -6.56 10.36 4.34
CA GLU A 25 -5.44 10.72 3.45
C GLU A 25 -4.32 9.67 3.37
N ASN A 26 -4.41 8.60 4.17
CA ASN A 26 -3.42 7.51 4.20
C ASN A 26 -4.08 6.14 4.02
N SER A 27 -5.01 5.99 3.06
CA SER A 27 -5.45 4.66 2.63
C SER A 27 -4.34 3.99 1.81
N TRP A 28 -3.31 3.54 2.51
CA TRP A 28 -2.25 2.72 1.96
C TRP A 28 -2.86 1.51 1.26
N PRO A 29 -2.43 1.17 0.03
CA PRO A 29 -3.02 0.03 -0.64
C PRO A 29 -2.72 -1.22 0.19
N PHE A 30 -3.76 -1.96 0.51
CA PHE A 30 -3.66 -3.31 1.05
C PHE A 30 -3.78 -4.30 -0.10
N SER A 31 -3.15 -5.48 0.03
CA SER A 31 -3.52 -6.61 -0.82
C SER A 31 -4.97 -7.00 -0.59
N GLN A 32 -5.60 -7.63 -1.58
CA GLN A 32 -7.00 -8.06 -1.49
C GLN A 32 -7.25 -9.01 -0.30
N ASP A 33 -6.27 -9.87 0.00
CA ASP A 33 -6.29 -10.77 1.15
C ASP A 33 -5.84 -10.12 2.47
N LYS A 34 -5.56 -8.82 2.45
CA LYS A 34 -5.10 -7.99 3.58
C LYS A 34 -3.82 -8.48 4.27
N LYS A 35 -3.07 -9.42 3.67
CA LYS A 35 -1.80 -9.91 4.24
C LYS A 35 -0.65 -8.93 4.05
N TYR A 36 -0.77 -8.01 3.10
CA TYR A 36 0.29 -7.06 2.77
C TYR A 36 -0.25 -5.64 2.72
N LYS A 37 0.60 -4.68 3.09
CA LYS A 37 0.35 -3.25 2.94
C LYS A 37 1.58 -2.56 2.37
N ALA A 38 1.37 -1.52 1.57
CA ALA A 38 2.47 -0.72 1.03
C ALA A 38 2.45 0.70 1.61
N ILE A 39 3.55 1.13 2.21
CA ILE A 39 3.71 2.47 2.77
C ILE A 39 4.64 3.26 1.85
N LYS A 40 4.20 4.45 1.41
CA LYS A 40 5.07 5.36 0.67
C LYS A 40 6.11 5.93 1.64
N ILE A 41 7.38 5.82 1.28
CA ILE A 41 8.52 6.32 2.05
C ILE A 41 9.33 7.30 1.21
N ASN A 42 10.02 8.22 1.89
CA ASN A 42 10.92 9.18 1.27
C ASN A 42 12.35 8.91 1.77
N LYS A 43 13.03 7.97 1.12
CA LYS A 43 14.40 7.56 1.44
C LYS A 43 15.14 7.42 0.12
N ASP A 44 16.03 8.37 -0.16
CA ASP A 44 16.79 8.46 -1.41
C ASP A 44 15.89 8.55 -2.67
N GLY A 45 14.72 9.17 -2.50
CA GLY A 45 13.64 9.17 -3.48
C GLY A 45 12.33 8.70 -2.86
N VAL A 46 11.24 8.82 -3.61
CA VAL A 46 9.95 8.30 -3.18
C VAL A 46 9.87 6.82 -3.59
N HIS A 47 9.56 5.95 -2.63
CA HIS A 47 9.44 4.51 -2.84
C HIS A 47 8.27 3.94 -2.03
N TYR A 48 7.99 2.66 -2.23
CA TYR A 48 7.10 1.89 -1.36
C TYR A 48 7.89 0.90 -0.53
N LYS A 49 7.61 0.90 0.78
CA LYS A 49 7.95 -0.15 1.72
C LYS A 49 6.79 -1.16 1.75
N ILE A 50 7.07 -2.42 1.47
CA ILE A 50 6.10 -3.51 1.54
C ILE A 50 6.23 -4.19 2.89
N ILE A 51 5.10 -4.33 3.59
CA ILE A 51 5.04 -4.84 4.96
C ILE A 51 4.05 -6.00 5.02
N ASN A 52 4.40 -7.03 5.77
CA ASN A 52 3.45 -8.05 6.21
C ASN A 52 2.50 -7.43 7.25
N ALA A 53 1.20 -7.43 6.95
CA ALA A 53 0.20 -6.74 7.75
C ALA A 53 -0.06 -7.41 9.12
N ASN A 54 0.25 -8.71 9.26
CA ASN A 54 -0.02 -9.45 10.50
C ASN A 54 0.98 -9.08 11.60
N ASP A 55 2.26 -8.97 11.26
CA ASP A 55 3.37 -8.75 12.20
C ASP A 55 4.09 -7.40 12.01
N ASN A 56 3.65 -6.59 11.05
CA ASN A 56 4.28 -5.33 10.64
C ASN A 56 5.74 -5.45 10.20
N LYS A 57 6.20 -6.66 9.85
CA LYS A 57 7.58 -6.87 9.37
C LYS A 57 7.75 -6.31 7.96
N GLU A 58 8.78 -5.48 7.76
CA GLU A 58 9.20 -5.06 6.43
C GLU A 58 9.65 -6.28 5.63
N MET A 59 9.05 -6.46 4.45
CA MET A 59 9.42 -7.51 3.51
C MET A 59 10.51 -7.03 2.56
N PHE A 60 10.28 -5.88 1.93
CA PHE A 60 11.25 -5.22 1.07
C PHE A 60 10.85 -3.77 0.79
N THR A 61 11.79 -3.00 0.26
CA THR A 61 11.55 -1.67 -0.30
C THR A 61 11.69 -1.74 -1.82
N THR A 62 10.71 -1.21 -2.54
CA THR A 62 10.72 -1.08 -4.00
C THR A 62 11.80 -0.10 -4.46
N TRP A 63 12.20 -0.17 -5.72
CA TRP A 63 13.23 0.70 -6.29
C TRP A 63 12.82 1.24 -7.66
N ALA A 64 13.39 2.39 -8.01
CA ALA A 64 13.16 3.04 -9.29
C ALA A 64 14.34 2.72 -10.23
N ARG A 65 14.10 2.64 -11.54
CA ARG A 65 15.13 2.18 -12.50
C ARG A 65 16.34 3.11 -12.58
N TYR A 66 16.09 4.40 -12.59
CA TYR A 66 17.13 5.43 -12.67
C TYR A 66 17.42 5.99 -11.28
N LYS A 67 18.67 6.38 -11.06
CA LYS A 67 19.13 6.98 -9.80
C LYS A 67 18.62 8.42 -9.63
N ASP A 68 18.16 9.03 -10.71
CA ASP A 68 17.65 10.39 -10.70
C ASP A 68 16.36 10.53 -9.88
N PRO A 69 16.08 11.72 -9.31
CA PRO A 69 14.87 11.98 -8.56
C PRO A 69 13.61 11.65 -9.37
N ASN A 70 12.78 10.77 -8.84
CA ASN A 70 11.54 10.36 -9.47
C ASN A 70 10.33 10.90 -8.71
N ASP A 71 9.19 10.96 -9.39
CA ASP A 71 7.90 11.15 -8.74
C ASP A 71 7.09 9.85 -8.81
N VAL A 72 6.84 9.24 -7.64
CA VAL A 72 5.99 8.05 -7.52
C VAL A 72 4.54 8.43 -7.71
N LYS A 73 3.96 7.90 -8.78
CA LYS A 73 2.60 8.20 -9.23
C LYS A 73 1.54 7.30 -8.65
N SER A 74 1.86 6.02 -8.46
CA SER A 74 0.89 5.01 -8.07
C SER A 74 1.56 3.75 -7.57
N GLY A 75 0.85 3.01 -6.71
CA GLY A 75 1.22 1.71 -6.19
C GLY A 75 -0.03 0.84 -6.08
N MET A 76 0.04 -0.42 -6.49
CA MET A 76 -1.12 -1.31 -6.56
C MET A 76 -0.74 -2.76 -6.27
N PHE A 77 -1.50 -3.43 -5.41
CA PHE A 77 -1.46 -4.89 -5.30
C PHE A 77 -2.34 -5.53 -6.36
N SER A 78 -1.88 -6.63 -6.95
CA SER A 78 -2.68 -7.42 -7.89
C SER A 78 -2.18 -8.86 -7.98
N TYR A 79 -2.74 -9.65 -8.89
CA TYR A 79 -2.28 -10.99 -9.25
C TYR A 79 -1.98 -10.98 -10.76
N LEU A 80 -0.94 -11.67 -11.24
CA LEU A 80 -0.62 -11.62 -12.68
C LEU A 80 -1.69 -12.34 -13.51
N ASN A 81 -2.33 -13.36 -12.93
CA ASN A 81 -3.43 -14.11 -13.51
C ASN A 81 -4.35 -14.70 -12.43
N ASN A 82 -5.51 -15.20 -12.83
CA ASN A 82 -6.54 -15.73 -11.93
C ASN A 82 -6.12 -17.04 -11.22
N SER A 83 -5.06 -17.72 -11.67
CA SER A 83 -4.55 -18.95 -11.06
C SER A 83 -3.46 -18.72 -10.02
N GLU A 84 -2.88 -17.53 -9.96
CA GLU A 84 -1.84 -17.19 -9.00
C GLU A 84 -2.40 -16.95 -7.60
N LYS A 85 -1.72 -17.53 -6.60
CA LYS A 85 -2.10 -17.40 -5.18
C LYS A 85 -1.35 -16.30 -4.46
N THR A 86 -0.26 -15.82 -5.05
CA THR A 86 0.63 -14.82 -4.47
C THR A 86 0.44 -13.50 -5.17
N PRO A 87 0.10 -12.42 -4.44
CA PRO A 87 -0.03 -11.12 -5.06
C PRO A 87 1.35 -10.59 -5.49
N VAL A 88 1.33 -9.72 -6.48
CA VAL A 88 2.44 -8.86 -6.89
C VAL A 88 2.16 -7.43 -6.45
N PHE A 89 3.22 -6.63 -6.34
CA PHE A 89 3.09 -5.18 -6.20
C PHE A 89 3.59 -4.47 -7.45
N LEU A 90 2.81 -3.53 -7.94
CA LEU A 90 3.16 -2.66 -9.05
C LEU A 90 3.40 -1.26 -8.51
N ALA A 91 4.43 -0.58 -9.01
CA ALA A 91 4.65 0.82 -8.71
C ALA A 91 5.16 1.59 -9.93
N ALA A 92 4.64 2.81 -10.11
CA ALA A 92 4.98 3.70 -11.21
C ALA A 92 5.85 4.87 -10.73
N TYR A 93 7.02 5.01 -11.36
CA TYR A 93 8.03 6.02 -11.10
C TYR A 93 8.21 6.86 -12.35
N HIS A 94 7.87 8.13 -12.26
CA HIS A 94 7.91 9.04 -13.39
C HIS A 94 9.16 9.92 -13.36
N TYR A 95 9.68 10.22 -14.54
CA TYR A 95 10.90 10.98 -14.75
C TYR A 95 10.67 12.06 -15.80
N SER A 96 10.20 13.23 -15.36
CA SER A 96 9.99 14.38 -16.24
C SER A 96 11.30 14.93 -16.81
N HIS A 97 12.40 14.81 -16.07
CA HIS A 97 13.69 15.41 -16.40
C HIS A 97 14.52 14.64 -17.46
N ILE A 98 14.16 13.39 -17.82
CA ILE A 98 14.84 12.60 -18.87
C ILE A 98 13.98 12.34 -20.12
N GLY A 99 12.85 13.02 -20.25
CA GLY A 99 11.98 12.90 -21.44
C GLY A 99 10.59 12.38 -21.15
N ASP A 100 10.01 12.72 -19.99
CA ASP A 100 8.60 12.47 -19.66
C ASP A 100 8.23 10.98 -19.78
N VAL A 101 8.95 10.12 -19.06
CA VAL A 101 8.73 8.66 -19.10
C VAL A 101 8.38 8.11 -17.73
N THR A 102 7.62 7.03 -17.70
CA THR A 102 7.29 6.29 -16.49
C THR A 102 7.87 4.86 -16.54
N PHE A 103 8.68 4.53 -15.54
CA PHE A 103 9.05 3.15 -15.25
C PHE A 103 7.99 2.53 -14.35
N ILE A 104 7.48 1.36 -14.74
CA ILE A 104 6.55 0.59 -13.95
C ILE A 104 7.20 -0.73 -13.62
N GLY A 105 7.53 -0.96 -12.35
CA GLY A 105 8.05 -2.23 -11.89
C GLY A 105 6.94 -3.14 -11.35
N VAL A 106 7.16 -4.45 -11.44
CA VAL A 106 6.31 -5.47 -10.84
C VAL A 106 7.17 -6.38 -9.97
N TRP A 107 6.88 -6.39 -8.67
CA TRP A 107 7.61 -7.16 -7.67
C TRP A 107 6.78 -8.35 -7.21
N ASP A 108 7.43 -9.52 -7.15
CA ASP A 108 6.92 -10.67 -6.44
C ASP A 108 7.00 -10.43 -4.93
N ILE A 109 5.87 -10.53 -4.23
CA ILE A 109 5.81 -10.20 -2.81
C ILE A 109 6.63 -11.15 -1.93
N PRO A 110 6.48 -12.50 -2.05
CA PRO A 110 7.24 -13.43 -1.22
C PRO A 110 8.75 -13.28 -1.32
N THR A 111 9.27 -13.04 -2.52
CA THR A 111 10.72 -12.96 -2.75
C THR A 111 11.28 -11.53 -2.74
N GLY A 112 10.43 -10.52 -2.85
CA GLY A 112 10.83 -9.12 -3.02
C GLY A 112 11.55 -8.82 -4.35
N LYS A 113 11.59 -9.78 -5.27
CA LYS A 113 12.31 -9.64 -6.55
C LYS A 113 11.46 -8.87 -7.55
N LEU A 114 12.09 -7.96 -8.28
CA LEU A 114 11.49 -7.38 -9.49
C LEU A 114 11.40 -8.49 -10.55
N ILE A 115 10.19 -8.90 -10.91
CA ILE A 115 9.97 -10.00 -11.85
C ILE A 115 9.66 -9.51 -13.27
N ARG A 116 9.08 -8.31 -13.40
CA ARG A 116 8.76 -7.68 -14.69
C ARG A 116 8.87 -6.16 -14.57
N TRP A 117 9.01 -5.50 -15.70
CA TRP A 117 8.89 -4.05 -15.78
C TRP A 117 8.42 -3.59 -17.15
N VAL A 118 7.87 -2.38 -17.22
CA VAL A 118 7.46 -1.70 -18.44
C VAL A 118 7.98 -0.26 -18.41
N LYS A 119 8.47 0.22 -19.56
CA LYS A 119 8.62 1.65 -19.82
C LYS A 119 7.36 2.12 -20.56
N ALA A 120 6.76 3.19 -20.08
CA ALA A 120 5.63 3.86 -20.72
C ALA A 120 5.96 5.34 -20.90
N ASP A 121 5.49 5.92 -21.99
CA ASP A 121 5.66 7.35 -22.22
C ASP A 121 4.58 8.14 -21.47
N GLY A 122 4.95 9.33 -21.03
CA GLY A 122 4.12 10.24 -20.28
C GLY A 122 3.90 9.83 -18.82
N TYR A 123 2.86 10.41 -18.27
CA TYR A 123 2.49 10.35 -16.86
C TYR A 123 1.47 9.23 -16.62
N ILE A 124 1.88 8.13 -15.98
CA ILE A 124 1.02 6.96 -15.76
C ILE A 124 0.63 6.81 -14.29
N ARG A 125 -0.69 6.85 -14.00
CA ARG A 125 -1.26 6.52 -12.67
C ARG A 125 -2.05 5.21 -12.65
N ASN A 126 -2.73 4.89 -13.75
CA ASN A 126 -3.49 3.66 -13.87
C ASN A 126 -2.55 2.51 -14.26
N LEU A 127 -2.48 1.47 -13.41
CA LEU A 127 -1.58 0.33 -13.56
C LEU A 127 -2.29 -0.95 -14.03
N SER A 128 -3.61 -0.96 -14.22
CA SER A 128 -4.36 -2.20 -14.51
C SER A 128 -3.93 -2.84 -15.84
N TRP A 129 -3.73 -2.02 -16.87
CA TRP A 129 -3.32 -2.45 -18.21
C TRP A 129 -1.94 -3.12 -18.25
N VAL A 130 -1.10 -2.88 -17.23
CA VAL A 130 0.27 -3.43 -17.16
C VAL A 130 0.21 -4.96 -17.08
N LEU A 131 -0.79 -5.49 -16.37
CA LEU A 131 -0.99 -6.93 -16.21
C LEU A 131 -1.34 -7.61 -17.53
N ASP A 132 -2.14 -6.95 -18.38
CA ASP A 132 -2.53 -7.49 -19.68
C ASP A 132 -1.33 -7.68 -20.61
N LYS A 133 -0.28 -6.86 -20.47
CA LYS A 133 0.97 -7.05 -21.22
C LYS A 133 1.74 -8.32 -20.85
N PHE A 134 1.46 -8.91 -19.69
CA PHE A 134 2.17 -10.09 -19.18
C PHE A 134 1.39 -11.40 -19.30
N LYS A 135 0.13 -11.36 -19.73
CA LYS A 135 -0.74 -12.55 -19.91
C LYS A 135 -0.43 -13.36 -21.19
N LYS A 136 0.83 -13.37 -21.65
CA LYS A 136 1.23 -14.15 -22.84
C LYS A 136 1.40 -15.62 -22.53
#